data_AF-A0A061G1B0-F1
#
_entry.id   AF-A0A061G1B0-F1
#
_cell.length_a   1.000
_cell.length_b   1.000
_cell.length_c   1.000
_cell.angle_alpha   90.00
_cell.angle_beta   90.00
_cell.angle_gamma   90.00
#
_symmetry.space_group_name_H-M   'P 1'
#
loop_
_entity.id
_entity.type
_entity.pdbx_description
1 polymer ?
#
loop_
_entity_poly.entity_id
_entity_poly.type
_entity_poly.pdbx_seq_one_letter_code
_entity_poly.pdbx_strand_id
1 'polypeptide(L)'
;MLHQLVHFNGLFDYQTSLAKKHSTYRLIMPLRSEIYTADPVNIEHILKTNFPNYGRGAIAEILRDLFGDGIFAVDGEKWRHQRKLASHEFSTKVLREYSTAVFQDNAAKLVSKVSIIGAARHAMDLQDMFMKSTLDSIFKVGFGVELNALSGSDEFGNQFTKAFDDSNVIVYWRFVDPFWKVKRLLNIGLEAALKRNVKIIDDFIFELVRCKREQMKNEKLVRDKEDILSRFLMESEKDSENMTDQYLRDIILNFMIAGKDTSANTLTWFFYMLCKYPLVQKKVVQEVIESTQAEDKICADEFSRLMTEQALDRMQYLHAALTETL
;
A
#
# COMPACT_ATOMS: atom_id res chain seq x y z
N MET A 1 19.54 14.33 -13.11
CA MET A 1 19.08 15.39 -12.18
C MET A 1 18.42 16.56 -12.90
N LEU A 2 19.13 17.44 -13.64
CA LEU A 2 18.47 18.61 -14.26
C LEU A 2 17.32 18.21 -15.20
N HIS A 3 17.53 17.21 -16.06
CA HIS A 3 16.46 16.68 -16.91
C HIS A 3 15.30 16.06 -16.12
N GLN A 4 15.59 15.31 -15.04
CA GLN A 4 14.53 14.72 -14.20
C GLN A 4 13.76 15.79 -13.41
N LEU A 5 14.43 16.86 -12.98
CA LEU A 5 13.82 18.02 -12.34
C LEU A 5 12.94 18.81 -13.32
N VAL A 6 13.46 19.08 -14.53
CA VAL A 6 12.72 19.77 -15.60
C VAL A 6 11.47 18.97 -16.01
N HIS A 7 11.60 17.65 -16.09
CA HIS A 7 10.49 16.76 -16.44
C HIS A 7 9.80 16.16 -15.23
N PHE A 8 9.93 16.72 -14.01
CA PHE A 8 9.42 16.05 -12.80
C PHE A 8 7.93 15.68 -12.88
N ASN A 9 7.11 16.63 -13.36
CA ASN A 9 5.66 16.44 -13.51
C ASN A 9 5.28 15.43 -14.63
N GLY A 10 6.22 15.07 -15.51
CA GLY A 10 6.05 14.09 -16.58
C GLY A 10 7.19 13.07 -16.58
N LEU A 11 7.72 12.74 -15.39
CA LEU A 11 8.97 11.99 -15.27
C LEU A 11 8.86 10.61 -15.90
N PHE A 12 7.74 9.94 -15.68
CA PHE A 12 7.47 8.62 -16.23
C PHE A 12 7.26 8.65 -17.75
N ASP A 13 6.61 9.69 -18.29
CA ASP A 13 6.50 9.87 -19.75
C ASP A 13 7.88 10.09 -20.38
N TYR A 14 8.69 10.94 -19.74
CA TYR A 14 10.06 11.18 -20.15
C TYR A 14 10.90 9.89 -20.11
N GLN A 15 10.86 9.14 -19.00
CA GLN A 15 11.55 7.85 -18.87
C GLN A 15 11.07 6.83 -19.91
N THR A 16 9.76 6.76 -20.17
CA THR A 16 9.17 5.88 -21.19
C THR A 16 9.67 6.26 -22.59
N SER A 17 9.76 7.56 -22.89
CA SER A 17 10.30 8.04 -24.17
C SER A 17 11.77 7.67 -24.38
N LEU A 18 12.56 7.63 -23.30
CA LEU A 18 13.95 7.17 -23.32
C LEU A 18 14.02 5.65 -23.49
N ALA A 19 13.21 4.90 -22.73
CA ALA A 19 13.16 3.44 -22.82
C ALA A 19 12.76 2.94 -24.22
N LYS A 20 11.88 3.67 -24.92
CA LYS A 20 11.52 3.39 -26.33
C LYS A 20 12.69 3.55 -27.29
N LYS A 21 13.68 4.39 -26.97
CA LYS A 21 14.87 4.64 -27.80
C LYS A 21 16.06 3.76 -27.39
N HIS A 22 16.18 3.49 -26.09
CA HIS A 22 17.30 2.78 -25.49
C HIS A 22 16.77 1.79 -24.44
N SER A 23 16.94 0.49 -24.70
CA SER A 23 16.54 -0.57 -23.76
C SER A 23 17.30 -0.49 -22.44
N THR A 24 18.56 -0.05 -22.47
CA THR A 24 19.37 0.23 -21.29
C THR A 24 20.17 1.51 -21.52
N TYR A 25 20.13 2.42 -20.56
CA TYR A 25 20.86 3.69 -20.64
C TYR A 25 21.38 4.12 -19.27
N ARG A 26 22.44 4.93 -19.31
CA ARG A 26 23.08 5.49 -18.11
C ARG A 26 22.77 6.97 -18.01
N LEU A 27 22.21 7.39 -16.88
CA LEU A 27 21.99 8.79 -16.57
C LEU A 27 23.16 9.29 -15.72
N ILE A 28 23.95 10.20 -16.30
CA ILE A 28 25.12 10.79 -15.64
C ILE A 28 24.68 12.07 -14.92
N MET A 29 24.97 12.15 -13.62
CA MET A 29 24.74 13.33 -12.78
C MET A 29 26.07 13.75 -12.12
N PRO A 30 26.23 15.03 -11.72
CA PRO A 30 27.50 15.53 -11.17
C PRO A 30 28.07 14.71 -9.99
N LEU A 31 27.20 14.07 -9.20
CA LEU A 31 27.59 13.30 -8.00
C LEU A 31 27.11 11.83 -8.04
N ARG A 32 26.36 11.44 -9.07
CA ARG A 32 25.69 10.14 -9.13
C ARG A 32 25.60 9.64 -10.56
N SER A 33 25.62 8.33 -10.72
CA SER A 33 25.44 7.67 -12.00
C SER A 33 24.44 6.56 -11.80
N GLU A 34 23.33 6.61 -12.52
CA GLU A 34 22.25 5.64 -12.42
C GLU A 34 22.08 4.93 -13.75
N ILE A 35 21.86 3.61 -13.70
CA ILE A 35 21.58 2.80 -14.88
C ILE A 35 20.10 2.46 -14.85
N TYR A 36 19.42 2.74 -15.96
CA TYR A 36 18.03 2.40 -16.20
C TYR A 36 17.98 1.31 -17.26
N THR A 37 17.13 0.31 -17.05
CA THR A 37 16.93 -0.77 -18.02
C THR A 37 15.45 -1.13 -18.10
N ALA A 38 14.97 -1.27 -19.34
CA ALA A 38 13.71 -1.88 -19.72
C ALA A 38 13.93 -3.22 -20.43
N ASP A 39 15.18 -3.69 -20.54
CA ASP A 39 15.51 -5.01 -21.08
C ASP A 39 15.09 -6.12 -20.10
N PRO A 40 14.18 -7.03 -20.48
CA PRO A 40 13.70 -8.11 -19.61
C PRO A 40 14.81 -9.04 -19.09
N VAL A 41 15.86 -9.28 -19.89
CA VAL A 41 16.98 -10.15 -19.49
C VAL A 41 17.77 -9.51 -18.35
N ASN A 42 18.00 -8.20 -18.43
CA ASN A 42 18.65 -7.46 -17.34
C ASN A 42 17.75 -7.42 -16.11
N ILE A 43 16.45 -7.21 -16.27
CA ILE A 43 15.49 -7.18 -15.17
C ILE A 43 15.44 -8.54 -14.45
N GLU A 44 15.38 -9.65 -15.18
CA GLU A 44 15.44 -10.99 -14.59
C GLU A 44 16.76 -11.22 -13.85
N HIS A 45 17.88 -10.82 -14.45
CA HIS A 45 19.18 -10.95 -13.81
C HIS A 45 19.25 -10.20 -12.47
N ILE A 46 18.74 -8.96 -12.43
CA ILE A 46 18.74 -8.09 -11.25
C ILE A 46 17.79 -8.61 -10.17
N LEU A 47 16.54 -8.93 -10.54
CA LEU A 47 15.48 -9.22 -9.58
C LEU A 47 15.39 -10.69 -9.16
N LYS A 48 16.02 -11.62 -9.91
CA LYS A 48 15.92 -13.06 -9.68
C LYS A 48 17.28 -13.75 -9.68
N THR A 49 18.02 -13.72 -10.79
CA THR A 49 19.21 -14.58 -10.96
C THR A 49 20.35 -14.21 -10.02
N ASN A 50 20.54 -12.91 -9.79
CA ASN A 50 21.67 -12.39 -9.02
C ASN A 50 21.23 -11.36 -7.96
N PHE A 51 20.01 -11.53 -7.44
CA PHE A 51 19.37 -10.64 -6.47
C PHE A 51 20.26 -10.23 -5.27
N PRO A 52 21.05 -11.12 -4.64
CA PRO A 52 21.89 -10.74 -3.49
C PRO A 52 22.92 -9.64 -3.79
N ASN A 53 23.29 -9.44 -5.06
CA ASN A 53 24.25 -8.41 -5.49
C ASN A 53 23.59 -7.04 -5.79
N TYR A 54 22.26 -6.94 -5.76
CA TYR A 54 21.51 -5.72 -6.06
C TYR A 54 20.70 -5.25 -4.84
N GLY A 55 21.39 -4.59 -3.90
CA GLY A 55 20.76 -3.98 -2.72
C GLY A 55 20.06 -2.66 -3.01
N ARG A 56 19.32 -2.14 -2.02
CA ARG A 56 18.57 -0.86 -2.11
C ARG A 56 19.48 0.36 -2.26
N GLY A 57 20.70 0.31 -1.73
CA GLY A 57 21.70 1.37 -1.88
C GLY A 57 21.19 2.75 -1.44
N ALA A 58 21.34 3.76 -2.30
CA ALA A 58 20.91 5.14 -1.99
C ALA A 58 19.40 5.30 -1.75
N ILE A 59 18.58 4.36 -2.24
CA ILE A 59 17.12 4.38 -2.02
C ILE A 59 16.81 4.13 -0.55
N ALA A 60 17.52 3.21 0.10
CA ALA A 60 17.36 2.95 1.53
C ALA A 60 17.53 4.24 2.36
N GLU A 61 18.55 5.04 2.07
CA GLU A 61 18.82 6.30 2.78
C GLU A 61 17.67 7.31 2.60
N ILE A 62 17.10 7.40 1.40
CA ILE A 62 15.98 8.31 1.10
C ILE A 62 14.74 7.94 1.93
N LEU A 63 14.43 6.65 1.98
CA LEU A 63 13.24 6.11 2.63
C LEU A 63 13.36 6.03 4.17
N ARG A 64 14.58 5.97 4.71
CA ARG A 64 14.85 5.61 6.10
C ARG A 64 14.17 6.51 7.14
N ASP A 65 14.03 7.81 6.89
CA ASP A 65 13.40 8.70 7.89
C ASP A 65 11.91 8.42 8.08
N LEU A 66 11.23 7.90 7.07
CA LEU A 66 9.82 7.55 7.14
C LEU A 66 9.61 6.08 7.43
N PHE A 67 10.36 5.18 6.78
CA PHE A 67 10.15 3.73 6.83
C PHE A 67 11.13 3.00 7.76
N GLY A 68 12.07 3.71 8.36
CA GLY A 68 13.07 3.17 9.28
C GLY A 68 13.82 1.98 8.70
N ASP A 69 13.92 0.92 9.50
CA ASP A 69 14.55 -0.35 9.11
C ASP A 69 13.51 -1.36 8.55
N GLY A 70 12.38 -0.89 8.01
CA GLY A 70 11.36 -1.76 7.42
C GLY A 70 11.70 -2.30 6.02
N ILE A 71 10.85 -3.21 5.53
CA ILE A 71 11.17 -4.15 4.42
C ILE A 71 11.55 -3.46 3.10
N PHE A 72 11.13 -2.22 2.86
CA PHE A 72 11.52 -1.46 1.67
C PHE A 72 12.86 -0.73 1.81
N ALA A 73 13.36 -0.55 3.03
CA ALA A 73 14.54 0.25 3.35
C ALA A 73 15.76 -0.57 3.83
N VAL A 74 15.65 -1.91 3.92
CA VAL A 74 16.75 -2.78 4.38
C VAL A 74 17.06 -3.90 3.38
N ASP A 75 18.30 -4.40 3.47
CA ASP A 75 18.84 -5.51 2.69
C ASP A 75 19.25 -6.69 3.61
N GLY A 76 19.61 -7.83 3.01
CA GLY A 76 20.25 -8.96 3.70
C GLY A 76 19.34 -9.68 4.71
N GLU A 77 19.93 -10.08 5.84
CA GLU A 77 19.23 -10.90 6.85
C GLU A 77 18.04 -10.18 7.49
N LYS A 78 18.12 -8.86 7.72
CA LYS A 78 16.97 -8.08 8.24
C LYS A 78 15.77 -8.16 7.29
N TRP A 79 16.01 -7.92 5.99
CA TRP A 79 14.98 -8.06 4.96
C TRP A 79 14.41 -9.47 4.92
N ARG A 80 15.29 -10.48 4.93
CA ARG A 80 14.90 -11.89 4.86
C ARG A 80 14.04 -12.29 6.05
N HIS A 81 14.39 -11.84 7.25
CA HIS A 81 13.64 -12.10 8.47
C HIS A 81 12.24 -11.48 8.39
N GLN A 82 12.12 -10.19 8.04
CA GLN A 82 10.82 -9.53 7.86
C GLN A 82 9.98 -10.21 6.79
N ARG A 83 10.56 -10.51 5.63
CA ARG A 83 9.87 -11.20 4.54
C ARG A 83 9.36 -12.57 4.96
N LYS A 84 10.16 -13.32 5.71
CA LYS A 84 9.76 -14.64 6.22
C LYS A 84 8.57 -14.52 7.16
N LEU A 85 8.63 -13.62 8.15
CA LEU A 85 7.53 -13.40 9.09
C LEU A 85 6.26 -12.94 8.36
N ALA A 86 6.39 -11.98 7.44
CA ALA A 86 5.31 -11.49 6.61
C ALA A 86 4.62 -12.61 5.80
N SER A 87 5.39 -13.54 5.24
CA SER A 87 4.87 -14.57 4.32
C SER A 87 3.83 -15.50 4.95
N HIS A 88 3.82 -15.65 6.28
CA HIS A 88 2.81 -16.44 6.98
C HIS A 88 1.41 -15.79 6.91
N GLU A 89 1.36 -14.47 6.90
CA GLU A 89 0.14 -13.67 6.87
C GLU A 89 -0.45 -13.54 5.47
N PHE A 90 0.40 -13.58 4.46
CA PHE A 90 -0.01 -13.68 3.05
C PHE A 90 -0.20 -15.13 2.59
N SER A 91 -0.33 -16.08 3.53
CA SER A 91 -0.66 -17.46 3.18
C SER A 91 -2.09 -17.53 2.64
N THR A 92 -2.32 -18.45 1.70
CA THR A 92 -3.64 -18.68 1.10
C THR A 92 -4.74 -18.88 2.15
N LYS A 93 -4.42 -19.53 3.27
CA LYS A 93 -5.36 -19.77 4.37
C LYS A 93 -5.80 -18.46 5.02
N VAL A 94 -4.86 -17.61 5.44
CA VAL A 94 -5.17 -16.33 6.12
C VAL A 94 -5.92 -15.36 5.19
N LEU A 95 -5.53 -15.32 3.90
CA LEU A 95 -6.23 -14.52 2.91
C LEU A 95 -7.69 -14.96 2.72
N ARG A 96 -7.95 -16.27 2.67
CA ARG A 96 -9.30 -16.83 2.49
C ARG A 96 -10.17 -16.71 3.74
N GLU A 97 -9.64 -17.08 4.91
CA GLU A 97 -10.44 -17.20 6.13
C GLU A 97 -10.67 -15.86 6.84
N TYR A 98 -9.73 -14.91 6.72
CA TYR A 98 -9.80 -13.63 7.44
C TYR A 98 -9.93 -12.43 6.50
N SER A 99 -9.03 -12.31 5.53
CA SER A 99 -8.96 -11.08 4.72
C SER A 99 -10.18 -10.90 3.81
N THR A 100 -10.72 -12.00 3.29
CA THR A 100 -11.89 -11.98 2.39
C THR A 100 -13.11 -11.33 3.04
N ALA A 101 -13.44 -11.71 4.28
CA ALA A 101 -14.56 -11.11 5.01
C ALA A 101 -14.34 -9.61 5.24
N VAL A 102 -13.12 -9.21 5.60
CA VAL A 102 -12.76 -7.79 5.79
C VAL A 102 -12.91 -6.99 4.49
N PHE A 103 -12.48 -7.55 3.36
CA PHE A 103 -12.62 -6.89 2.05
C PHE A 103 -14.08 -6.80 1.62
N GLN A 104 -14.89 -7.84 1.85
CA GLN A 104 -16.33 -7.85 1.57
C GLN A 104 -17.08 -6.78 2.38
N ASP A 105 -16.85 -6.73 3.69
CA ASP A 105 -17.48 -5.75 4.58
C ASP A 105 -17.12 -4.33 4.17
N ASN A 106 -15.83 -4.09 3.88
CA ASN A 106 -15.38 -2.76 3.48
C ASN A 106 -15.87 -2.36 2.09
N ALA A 107 -15.95 -3.30 1.14
CA ALA A 107 -16.55 -3.06 -0.16
C ALA A 107 -18.03 -2.70 -0.04
N ALA A 108 -18.78 -3.36 0.84
CA ALA A 108 -20.19 -3.03 1.09
C ALA A 108 -20.38 -1.63 1.69
N LYS A 109 -19.52 -1.23 2.65
CA LYS A 109 -19.47 0.14 3.17
C LYS A 109 -19.18 1.17 2.07
N LEU A 110 -18.22 0.87 1.19
CA LEU A 110 -17.87 1.72 0.05
C LEU A 110 -19.05 1.86 -0.93
N VAL A 111 -19.66 0.75 -1.35
CA VAL A 111 -20.81 0.74 -2.26
C VAL A 111 -22.00 1.51 -1.67
N SER A 112 -22.24 1.38 -0.36
CA SER A 112 -23.30 2.14 0.32
C SER A 112 -23.07 3.65 0.21
N LYS A 113 -21.83 4.11 0.43
CA LYS A 113 -21.47 5.53 0.30
C LYS A 113 -21.58 6.02 -1.16
N VAL A 114 -21.07 5.23 -2.11
CA VAL A 114 -21.18 5.53 -3.56
C VAL A 114 -22.65 5.64 -3.97
N SER A 115 -23.50 4.73 -3.49
CA SER A 115 -24.93 4.70 -3.82
C SER A 115 -25.67 5.93 -3.30
N ILE A 116 -25.37 6.39 -2.08
CA ILE A 116 -25.95 7.62 -1.51
C ILE A 116 -25.57 8.84 -2.36
N ILE A 117 -24.29 9.00 -2.68
CA ILE A 117 -23.81 10.15 -3.45
C ILE A 117 -24.35 10.11 -4.89
N GLY A 118 -24.40 8.91 -5.49
CA GLY A 118 -24.97 8.66 -6.81
C GLY A 118 -26.47 8.95 -6.89
N ALA A 119 -27.25 8.55 -5.88
CA ALA A 119 -28.67 8.85 -5.79
C ALA A 119 -28.92 10.36 -5.67
N ALA A 120 -28.05 11.07 -4.94
CA ALA A 120 -28.05 12.51 -4.87
C ALA A 120 -27.54 13.20 -6.16
N ARG A 121 -27.06 12.45 -7.16
CA ARG A 121 -26.46 12.94 -8.41
C ARG A 121 -25.28 13.90 -8.21
N HIS A 122 -24.51 13.68 -7.14
CA HIS A 122 -23.31 14.47 -6.87
C HIS A 122 -22.08 13.80 -7.48
N ALA A 123 -21.12 14.61 -7.92
CA ALA A 123 -19.80 14.13 -8.31
C ALA A 123 -19.05 13.62 -7.07
N MET A 124 -18.21 12.60 -7.25
CA MET A 124 -17.35 12.05 -6.20
C MET A 124 -15.94 11.82 -6.73
N ASP A 125 -14.96 11.95 -5.84
CA ASP A 125 -13.58 11.58 -6.12
C ASP A 125 -13.37 10.11 -5.73
N LEU A 126 -13.34 9.23 -6.74
CA LEU A 126 -13.12 7.81 -6.51
C LEU A 126 -11.73 7.51 -5.96
N GLN A 127 -10.71 8.34 -6.26
CA GLN A 127 -9.37 8.13 -5.74
C GLN A 127 -9.36 8.31 -4.22
N ASP A 128 -9.94 9.41 -3.73
CA ASP A 128 -10.09 9.66 -2.29
C ASP A 128 -10.89 8.52 -1.60
N MET A 129 -11.98 8.06 -2.22
CA MET A 129 -12.80 6.97 -1.67
C MET A 129 -12.03 5.64 -1.61
N PHE A 130 -11.28 5.29 -2.66
CA PHE A 130 -10.45 4.08 -2.66
C PHE A 130 -9.30 4.20 -1.68
N MET A 131 -8.64 5.36 -1.56
CA MET A 131 -7.56 5.59 -0.59
C MET A 131 -8.03 5.42 0.86
N LYS A 132 -9.26 5.84 1.18
CA LYS A 132 -9.88 5.62 2.50
C LYS A 132 -10.28 4.17 2.71
N SER A 133 -10.90 3.55 1.70
CA SER A 133 -11.32 2.15 1.77
C SER A 133 -10.11 1.22 1.93
N THR A 134 -9.07 1.34 1.11
CA THR A 134 -7.90 0.46 1.21
C THR A 134 -7.12 0.66 2.50
N LEU A 135 -7.11 1.89 3.05
CA LEU A 135 -6.59 2.18 4.39
C LEU A 135 -7.37 1.40 5.46
N ASP A 136 -8.71 1.45 5.45
CA ASP A 136 -9.53 0.68 6.39
C ASP A 136 -9.29 -0.83 6.27
N SER A 137 -9.16 -1.33 5.03
CA SER A 137 -8.86 -2.75 4.77
C SER A 137 -7.49 -3.16 5.30
N ILE A 138 -6.41 -2.41 5.00
CA ILE A 138 -5.07 -2.80 5.47
C ILE A 138 -4.92 -2.68 6.98
N PHE A 139 -5.59 -1.71 7.62
CA PHE A 139 -5.60 -1.60 9.08
C PHE A 139 -6.31 -2.77 9.74
N LYS A 140 -7.45 -3.19 9.18
CA LYS A 140 -8.20 -4.31 9.74
C LYS A 140 -7.50 -5.64 9.47
N VAL A 141 -7.06 -5.89 8.23
CA VAL A 141 -6.35 -7.14 7.88
C VAL A 141 -5.00 -7.23 8.58
N GLY A 142 -4.20 -6.16 8.51
CA GLY A 142 -2.82 -6.16 9.00
C GLY A 142 -2.72 -6.00 10.51
N PHE A 143 -3.59 -5.20 11.13
CA PHE A 143 -3.41 -4.80 12.53
C PHE A 143 -4.62 -5.15 13.41
N GLY A 144 -5.70 -5.66 12.81
CA GLY A 144 -6.94 -6.00 13.52
C GLY A 144 -7.74 -4.80 14.01
N VAL A 145 -7.42 -3.58 13.55
CA VAL A 145 -8.01 -2.33 14.06
C VAL A 145 -8.88 -1.67 12.99
N GLU A 146 -10.00 -1.09 13.41
CA GLU A 146 -10.89 -0.32 12.54
C GLU A 146 -10.58 1.16 12.67
N LEU A 147 -10.00 1.74 11.62
CA LEU A 147 -9.72 3.18 11.56
C LEU A 147 -10.98 3.99 11.19
N ASN A 148 -11.90 3.38 10.43
CA ASN A 148 -13.12 4.02 9.91
C ASN A 148 -12.81 5.31 9.10
N ALA A 149 -11.72 5.29 8.33
CA ALA A 149 -11.33 6.37 7.42
C ALA A 149 -12.46 6.75 6.46
N LEU A 150 -13.23 5.77 6.01
CA LEU A 150 -14.33 6.00 5.08
C LEU A 150 -15.50 6.79 5.70
N SER A 151 -15.77 6.68 7.00
CA SER A 151 -16.79 7.50 7.66
C SER A 151 -16.29 8.93 7.92
N GLY A 152 -14.97 9.11 8.05
CA GLY A 152 -14.33 10.40 8.30
C GLY A 152 -14.55 10.94 9.72
N SER A 153 -15.09 10.13 10.63
CA SER A 153 -15.45 10.53 11.99
C SER A 153 -14.29 10.52 12.99
N ASP A 154 -13.17 9.87 12.65
CA ASP A 154 -12.00 9.77 13.53
C ASP A 154 -10.98 10.89 13.25
N GLU A 155 -10.95 11.89 14.13
CA GLU A 155 -10.01 13.01 14.03
C GLU A 155 -8.54 12.54 14.13
N PHE A 156 -8.27 11.52 14.95
CA PHE A 156 -6.92 11.02 15.19
C PHE A 156 -6.39 10.24 13.98
N GLY A 157 -7.20 9.32 13.43
CA GLY A 157 -6.91 8.62 12.17
C GLY A 157 -6.77 9.56 10.97
N ASN A 158 -7.55 10.63 10.89
CA ASN A 158 -7.42 11.64 9.85
C ASN A 158 -6.09 12.42 9.95
N GLN A 159 -5.67 12.81 11.16
CA GLN A 159 -4.40 13.50 11.37
C GLN A 159 -3.21 12.61 11.00
N PHE A 160 -3.26 11.34 11.41
CA PHE A 160 -2.28 10.32 11.05
C PHE A 160 -2.19 10.13 9.53
N THR A 161 -3.33 9.93 8.86
CA THR A 161 -3.39 9.70 7.41
C THR A 161 -2.80 10.87 6.65
N LYS A 162 -3.16 12.10 7.03
CA LYS A 162 -2.60 13.30 6.42
C LYS A 162 -1.09 13.40 6.63
N ALA A 163 -0.62 13.19 7.86
CA ALA A 163 0.82 13.22 8.16
C ALA A 163 1.58 12.16 7.34
N PHE A 164 0.99 10.98 7.16
CA PHE A 164 1.56 9.91 6.34
C PHE A 164 1.62 10.27 4.86
N ASP A 165 0.52 10.74 4.27
CA ASP A 165 0.45 11.11 2.86
C ASP A 165 1.40 12.28 2.55
N ASP A 166 1.44 13.32 3.40
CA ASP A 166 2.38 14.44 3.29
C ASP A 166 3.85 13.95 3.38
N SER A 167 4.14 13.01 4.29
CA SER A 167 5.49 12.46 4.45
C SER A 167 5.95 11.68 3.22
N ASN A 168 5.06 10.92 2.59
CA ASN A 168 5.36 10.19 1.35
C ASN A 168 5.72 11.14 0.22
N VAL A 169 4.97 12.24 0.05
CA VAL A 169 5.28 13.27 -0.96
C VAL A 169 6.66 13.89 -0.70
N ILE A 170 6.98 14.21 0.56
CA ILE A 170 8.28 14.80 0.91
C ILE A 170 9.42 13.81 0.65
N VAL A 171 9.27 12.54 1.06
CA VAL A 171 10.27 11.50 0.80
C VAL A 171 10.45 11.27 -0.70
N TYR A 172 9.37 11.28 -1.48
CA TYR A 172 9.43 11.17 -2.93
C TYR A 172 10.17 12.36 -3.58
N TRP A 173 10.00 13.57 -3.04
CA TRP A 173 10.70 14.77 -3.51
C TRP A 173 12.24 14.67 -3.35
N ARG A 174 12.73 13.91 -2.36
CA ARG A 174 14.17 13.69 -2.14
C ARG A 174 14.87 12.99 -3.31
N PHE A 175 14.13 12.24 -4.14
CA PHE A 175 14.70 11.62 -5.34
C PHE A 175 15.22 12.64 -6.36
N VAL A 176 14.66 13.86 -6.35
CA VAL A 176 15.04 14.91 -7.30
C VAL A 176 15.70 16.13 -6.67
N ASP A 177 15.60 16.32 -5.34
CA ASP A 177 16.21 17.45 -4.64
C ASP A 177 17.68 17.18 -4.22
N PRO A 178 18.71 17.71 -4.90
CA PRO A 178 20.11 17.50 -4.50
C PRO A 178 20.46 18.00 -3.10
N PHE A 179 19.68 18.94 -2.55
CA PHE A 179 19.99 19.62 -1.30
C PHE A 179 19.20 19.07 -0.11
N TRP A 180 18.44 17.98 -0.28
CA TRP A 180 17.60 17.43 0.77
C TRP A 180 18.38 17.12 2.06
N LYS A 181 19.62 16.62 1.95
CA LYS A 181 20.48 16.34 3.12
C LYS A 181 20.84 17.60 3.92
N VAL A 182 21.10 18.70 3.22
CA VAL A 182 21.40 19.99 3.87
C VAL A 182 20.15 20.55 4.55
N LYS A 183 19.00 20.48 3.87
CA LYS A 183 17.70 20.90 4.45
C LYS A 183 17.31 20.05 5.66
N ARG A 184 17.61 18.75 5.62
CA ARG A 184 17.44 17.81 6.75
C ARG A 184 18.34 18.16 7.92
N LEU A 185 19.62 18.44 7.67
CA LEU A 185 20.58 18.85 8.70
C LEU A 185 20.17 20.16 9.38
N LEU A 186 19.71 21.14 8.60
CA LEU A 186 19.27 22.44 9.10
C LEU A 186 17.83 22.42 9.65
N ASN A 187 17.10 21.32 9.47
CA ASN A 187 15.70 21.17 9.85
C ASN A 187 14.82 22.32 9.32
N ILE A 188 14.86 22.57 8.01
CA ILE A 188 14.13 23.66 7.33
C ILE A 188 13.19 23.15 6.23
N GLY A 189 12.13 23.92 5.95
CA GLY A 189 11.20 23.65 4.85
C GLY A 189 10.49 22.30 4.97
N LEU A 190 10.44 21.55 3.86
CA LEU A 190 9.82 20.23 3.79
C LEU A 190 10.42 19.23 4.77
N GLU A 191 11.73 19.32 5.04
CA GLU A 191 12.41 18.39 5.96
C GLU A 191 12.01 18.63 7.42
N ALA A 192 11.76 19.89 7.80
CA ALA A 192 11.20 20.22 9.11
C ALA A 192 9.75 19.73 9.26
N ALA A 193 8.97 19.80 8.17
CA ALA A 193 7.62 19.29 8.12
C ALA A 193 7.61 17.75 8.24
N LEU A 194 8.49 17.06 7.52
CA LEU A 194 8.65 15.60 7.63
C LEU A 194 8.95 15.18 9.06
N LYS A 195 9.88 15.86 9.76
CA LYS A 195 10.19 15.54 11.16
C LYS A 195 8.97 15.68 12.08
N ARG A 196 8.11 16.69 11.86
CA ARG A 196 6.87 16.85 12.62
C ARG A 196 5.86 15.75 12.29
N ASN A 197 5.71 15.42 11.01
CA ASN A 197 4.79 14.39 10.56
C ASN A 197 5.20 13.01 11.07
N VAL A 198 6.49 12.68 11.04
CA VAL A 198 7.03 11.44 11.61
C VAL A 198 6.68 11.34 13.10
N LYS A 199 6.74 12.44 13.87
CA LYS A 199 6.30 12.41 15.26
C LYS A 199 4.82 12.05 15.42
N ILE A 200 3.93 12.65 14.62
CA ILE A 200 2.49 12.34 14.64
C ILE A 200 2.26 10.86 14.31
N ILE A 201 2.98 10.37 13.31
CA ILE A 201 2.93 8.96 12.89
C ILE A 201 3.41 8.04 14.02
N ASP A 202 4.54 8.35 14.64
CA ASP A 202 5.11 7.58 15.73
C ASP A 202 4.16 7.53 16.95
N ASP A 203 3.63 8.69 17.36
CA ASP A 203 2.69 8.80 18.47
C ASP A 203 1.44 7.92 18.22
N PHE A 204 0.89 7.94 17.00
CA PHE A 204 -0.26 7.12 16.62
C PHE A 204 0.08 5.61 16.65
N ILE A 205 1.20 5.22 16.05
CA ILE A 205 1.58 3.81 15.92
C ILE A 205 2.00 3.20 17.26
N PHE A 206 2.70 3.95 18.12
CA PHE A 206 3.05 3.45 19.45
C PHE A 206 1.80 3.28 20.32
N GLU A 207 0.80 4.15 20.20
CA GLU A 207 -0.49 3.97 20.85
C GLU A 207 -1.21 2.71 20.35
N LEU A 208 -1.23 2.50 19.02
CA LEU A 208 -1.80 1.30 18.40
C LEU A 208 -1.13 0.01 18.94
N VAL A 209 0.21 -0.01 18.97
CA VAL A 209 1.01 -1.13 19.51
C VAL A 209 0.69 -1.36 20.98
N ARG A 210 0.58 -0.30 21.78
CA ARG A 210 0.23 -0.39 23.20
C ARG A 210 -1.16 -1.00 23.40
N CYS A 211 -2.19 -0.47 22.76
CA CYS A 211 -3.55 -1.00 22.85
C CYS A 211 -3.61 -2.47 22.43
N LYS A 212 -2.90 -2.84 21.36
CA LYS A 212 -2.85 -4.22 20.88
C LYS A 212 -2.21 -5.17 21.91
N ARG A 213 -1.11 -4.75 22.54
CA ARG A 213 -0.46 -5.52 23.62
C ARG A 213 -1.40 -5.72 24.82
N GLU A 214 -2.16 -4.70 25.20
CA GLU A 214 -3.13 -4.80 26.29
C GLU A 214 -4.27 -5.76 25.96
N GLN A 215 -4.81 -5.67 24.74
CA GLN A 215 -5.83 -6.60 24.25
C GLN A 215 -5.34 -8.06 24.28
N MET A 216 -4.13 -8.32 23.77
CA MET A 216 -3.55 -9.67 23.75
C MET A 216 -3.33 -10.25 25.16
N LYS A 217 -3.04 -9.42 26.16
CA LYS A 217 -2.90 -9.85 27.56
C LYS A 217 -4.24 -10.24 28.19
N ASN A 218 -5.30 -9.50 27.85
CA ASN A 218 -6.64 -9.70 28.39
C ASN A 218 -7.37 -10.88 27.70
N GLU A 219 -7.14 -11.06 26.41
CA GLU A 219 -7.80 -12.08 25.57
C GLU A 219 -6.93 -13.35 25.40
N LYS A 220 -6.55 -14.01 26.51
CA LYS A 220 -5.75 -15.27 26.51
C LYS A 220 -6.29 -16.42 25.60
N LEU A 221 -7.47 -16.27 24.98
CA LEU A 221 -8.24 -17.31 24.30
C LEU A 221 -8.43 -17.13 22.78
N VAL A 222 -8.06 -16.01 22.15
CA VAL A 222 -8.21 -15.85 20.69
C VAL A 222 -6.85 -15.90 19.99
N ARG A 223 -6.16 -17.03 20.13
CA ARG A 223 -4.88 -17.28 19.46
C ARG A 223 -5.03 -17.65 17.97
N ASP A 224 -6.28 -17.73 17.48
CA ASP A 224 -6.63 -18.20 16.13
C ASP A 224 -6.94 -17.07 15.13
N LYS A 225 -6.94 -15.80 15.56
CA LYS A 225 -7.08 -14.64 14.66
C LYS A 225 -5.75 -13.90 14.60
N GLU A 226 -4.76 -14.49 13.94
CA GLU A 226 -3.45 -13.89 13.81
C GLU A 226 -3.48 -12.86 12.67
N ASP A 227 -3.65 -11.58 13.02
CA ASP A 227 -3.26 -10.46 12.15
C ASP A 227 -1.73 -10.26 12.17
N ILE A 228 -1.22 -9.54 11.17
CA ILE A 228 0.22 -9.28 10.99
C ILE A 228 0.84 -8.74 12.28
N LEU A 229 0.24 -7.70 12.88
CA LEU A 229 0.79 -7.09 14.09
C LEU A 229 0.84 -8.06 15.26
N SER A 230 -0.22 -8.85 15.47
CA SER A 230 -0.25 -9.88 16.52
C SER A 230 0.91 -10.87 16.37
N ARG A 231 1.22 -11.33 15.15
CA ARG A 231 2.36 -12.24 14.91
C ARG A 231 3.70 -11.56 15.22
N PHE A 232 3.91 -10.34 14.75
CA PHE A 232 5.14 -9.60 15.04
C PHE A 232 5.29 -9.28 16.53
N LEU A 233 4.19 -9.04 17.25
CA LEU A 233 4.19 -8.87 18.70
C LEU A 233 4.57 -10.16 19.42
N MET A 234 4.00 -11.31 19.06
CA MET A 234 4.36 -12.61 19.64
C MET A 234 5.84 -12.96 19.42
N GLU A 235 6.39 -12.63 18.25
CA GLU A 235 7.81 -12.85 18.00
C GLU A 235 8.67 -11.85 18.79
N SER A 236 8.21 -10.60 18.97
CA SER A 236 8.91 -9.62 19.80
C SER A 236 8.99 -9.99 21.28
N GLU A 237 8.07 -10.80 21.80
CA GLU A 237 8.16 -11.33 23.16
C GLU A 237 9.30 -12.35 23.32
N LYS A 238 9.68 -13.04 22.24
CA LYS A 238 10.78 -14.01 22.24
C LYS A 238 12.14 -13.35 21.97
N ASP A 239 12.14 -12.25 21.22
CA ASP A 239 13.33 -11.51 20.81
C ASP A 239 13.15 -9.99 21.06
N SER A 240 12.97 -9.64 22.33
CA SER A 240 12.67 -8.26 22.75
C SER A 240 13.83 -7.29 22.56
N GLU A 241 15.06 -7.80 22.46
CA GLU A 241 16.25 -6.98 22.19
C GLU A 241 16.30 -6.51 20.73
N ASN A 242 15.91 -7.35 19.76
CA ASN A 242 15.97 -7.00 18.34
C ASN A 242 14.64 -6.45 17.80
N MET A 243 13.50 -6.88 18.33
CA MET A 243 12.16 -6.47 17.86
C MET A 243 11.55 -5.38 18.72
N THR A 244 12.24 -4.24 18.79
CA THR A 244 11.81 -3.06 19.55
C THR A 244 10.50 -2.46 19.03
N ASP A 245 9.86 -1.58 19.82
CA ASP A 245 8.66 -0.84 19.39
C ASP A 245 8.93 -0.02 18.13
N GLN A 246 10.14 0.52 17.98
CA GLN A 246 10.58 1.20 16.75
C GLN A 246 10.54 0.25 15.55
N TYR A 247 11.02 -0.97 15.72
CA TYR A 247 11.02 -1.98 14.67
C TYR A 247 9.59 -2.38 14.25
N LEU A 248 8.69 -2.57 15.23
CA LEU A 248 7.27 -2.81 14.96
C LEU A 248 6.63 -1.64 14.22
N ARG A 249 6.93 -0.40 14.63
CA ARG A 249 6.47 0.80 13.95
C ARG A 249 6.92 0.83 12.50
N ASP A 250 8.18 0.51 12.24
CA ASP A 250 8.73 0.49 10.87
C ASP A 250 8.01 -0.54 10.01
N ILE A 251 7.75 -1.73 10.56
CA ILE A 251 7.00 -2.79 9.88
C ILE A 251 5.57 -2.35 9.55
N ILE A 252 4.85 -1.76 10.50
CA ILE A 252 3.47 -1.30 10.31
C ILE A 252 3.39 -0.30 9.15
N LEU A 253 4.26 0.70 9.11
CA LEU A 253 4.24 1.70 8.02
C LEU A 253 4.56 1.10 6.66
N ASN A 254 5.47 0.13 6.61
CA ASN A 254 5.80 -0.56 5.36
C ASN A 254 4.62 -1.39 4.84
N PHE A 255 3.89 -2.10 5.70
CA PHE A 255 2.67 -2.79 5.26
C PHE A 255 1.55 -1.84 4.86
N MET A 256 1.43 -0.72 5.57
CA MET A 256 0.40 0.27 5.29
C MET A 256 0.56 0.87 3.89
N ILE A 257 1.75 1.37 3.51
CA ILE A 257 1.97 1.87 2.14
C ILE A 257 1.76 0.78 1.09
N ALA A 258 2.23 -0.44 1.39
CA ALA A 258 2.13 -1.56 0.46
C ALA A 258 0.68 -1.93 0.16
N GLY A 259 -0.22 -1.87 1.16
CA GLY A 259 -1.61 -2.26 1.01
C GLY A 259 -2.57 -1.12 0.63
N LYS A 260 -2.33 0.10 1.12
CA LYS A 260 -3.19 1.28 0.90
C LYS A 260 -3.05 1.83 -0.52
N ASP A 261 -1.86 2.36 -0.82
CA ASP A 261 -1.64 3.22 -1.99
C ASP A 261 -1.66 2.42 -3.31
N THR A 262 -1.08 1.22 -3.32
CA THR A 262 -1.01 0.38 -4.52
C THR A 262 -2.41 -0.08 -4.96
N SER A 263 -3.20 -0.62 -4.03
CA SER A 263 -4.56 -1.09 -4.28
C SER A 263 -5.48 0.05 -4.67
N ALA A 264 -5.39 1.20 -3.99
CA ALA A 264 -6.26 2.34 -4.28
C ALA A 264 -5.99 2.93 -5.66
N ASN A 265 -4.71 3.09 -6.03
CA ASN A 265 -4.35 3.57 -7.36
C ASN A 265 -4.77 2.57 -8.45
N THR A 266 -4.60 1.27 -8.23
CA THR A 266 -5.07 0.23 -9.16
C THR A 266 -6.57 0.33 -9.38
N LEU A 267 -7.36 0.41 -8.30
CA LEU A 267 -8.81 0.55 -8.41
C LEU A 267 -9.22 1.86 -9.10
N THR A 268 -8.53 2.96 -8.78
CA THR A 268 -8.79 4.26 -9.42
C THR A 268 -8.61 4.17 -10.93
N TRP A 269 -7.49 3.63 -11.40
CA TRP A 269 -7.23 3.43 -12.82
C TRP A 269 -8.19 2.43 -13.45
N PHE A 270 -8.52 1.35 -12.74
CA PHE A 270 -9.43 0.32 -13.24
C PHE A 270 -10.81 0.91 -13.53
N PHE A 271 -11.39 1.64 -12.56
CA PHE A 271 -12.68 2.30 -12.76
C PHE A 271 -12.62 3.42 -13.81
N TYR A 272 -11.52 4.18 -13.86
CA TYR A 272 -11.31 5.15 -14.94
C TYR A 272 -11.33 4.49 -16.32
N MET A 273 -10.64 3.35 -16.48
CA MET A 273 -10.61 2.59 -17.73
C MET A 273 -11.99 2.00 -18.05
N LEU A 274 -12.73 1.48 -17.08
CA LEU A 274 -14.11 1.02 -17.31
C LEU A 274 -15.02 2.16 -17.81
N CYS A 275 -14.88 3.37 -17.27
CA CYS A 275 -15.60 4.55 -17.75
C CYS A 275 -15.23 4.93 -19.19
N LYS A 276 -13.98 4.70 -19.60
CA LYS A 276 -13.50 4.95 -20.98
C LYS A 276 -13.89 3.87 -21.98
N TYR A 277 -14.08 2.63 -21.51
CA TYR A 277 -14.35 1.47 -22.36
C TYR A 277 -15.67 0.76 -21.97
N PRO A 278 -16.84 1.29 -22.38
CA PRO A 278 -18.15 0.75 -21.99
C PRO A 278 -18.39 -0.73 -22.37
N LEU A 279 -17.76 -1.21 -23.45
CA LEU A 279 -17.86 -2.62 -23.84
C LEU A 279 -17.15 -3.54 -22.84
N VAL A 280 -16.00 -3.11 -22.31
CA VAL A 280 -15.27 -3.84 -21.26
C VAL A 280 -16.09 -3.84 -19.97
N GLN A 281 -16.64 -2.68 -19.60
CA GLN A 281 -17.54 -2.55 -18.45
C GLN A 281 -18.72 -3.52 -18.54
N LYS A 282 -19.42 -3.58 -19.68
CA LYS A 282 -20.55 -4.51 -19.89
C LYS A 282 -20.14 -5.97 -19.72
N LYS A 283 -18.97 -6.36 -20.26
CA LYS A 283 -18.46 -7.73 -20.15
C LYS A 283 -18.10 -8.09 -18.70
N VAL A 284 -17.44 -7.17 -17.99
CA VAL A 284 -17.13 -7.35 -16.56
C VAL A 284 -18.42 -7.52 -15.75
N VAL A 285 -19.41 -6.65 -15.94
CA VAL A 285 -20.70 -6.73 -15.25
C VAL A 285 -21.43 -8.03 -15.57
N GLN A 286 -21.46 -8.44 -16.85
CA GLN A 286 -22.08 -9.69 -17.27
C GLN A 286 -21.43 -10.90 -16.60
N GLU A 287 -20.10 -10.98 -16.59
CA GLU A 287 -19.37 -12.08 -15.94
C GLU A 287 -19.61 -12.11 -14.43
N VAL A 288 -19.67 -10.95 -13.78
CA VAL A 288 -19.97 -10.85 -12.35
C VAL A 288 -21.38 -11.37 -12.06
N ILE A 289 -22.38 -11.00 -12.86
CA ILE A 289 -23.77 -11.47 -12.71
C ILE A 289 -23.84 -12.99 -12.92
N GLU A 290 -23.22 -13.51 -13.98
CA GLU A 290 -23.20 -14.95 -14.28
C GLU A 290 -22.49 -15.77 -13.20
N SER A 291 -21.41 -15.24 -12.64
CA SER A 291 -20.61 -15.92 -11.60
C SER A 291 -21.30 -15.92 -10.24
N THR A 292 -22.09 -14.88 -9.94
CA THR A 292 -22.79 -14.74 -8.65
C THR A 292 -24.22 -15.24 -8.65
N GLN A 293 -24.85 -15.33 -9.82
CA GLN A 293 -26.29 -15.53 -9.98
C GLN A 293 -27.12 -14.51 -9.19
N ALA A 294 -26.58 -13.29 -9.02
CA ALA A 294 -27.23 -12.24 -8.25
C ALA A 294 -28.57 -11.83 -8.90
N GLU A 295 -29.59 -11.68 -8.06
CA GLU A 295 -30.90 -11.16 -8.47
C GLU A 295 -30.86 -9.64 -8.72
N ASP A 296 -31.79 -9.15 -9.53
CA ASP A 296 -31.98 -7.72 -9.71
C ASP A 296 -32.37 -7.06 -8.39
N LYS A 297 -31.62 -6.02 -7.98
CA LYS A 297 -31.82 -5.19 -6.76
C LYS A 297 -31.42 -5.83 -5.42
N ILE A 298 -30.37 -6.64 -5.41
CA ILE A 298 -29.69 -7.07 -4.18
C ILE A 298 -29.01 -5.91 -3.45
N CYS A 299 -29.01 -5.90 -2.11
CA CYS A 299 -28.29 -4.88 -1.34
C CYS A 299 -26.77 -5.17 -1.29
N ALA A 300 -25.96 -4.15 -0.97
CA ALA A 300 -24.49 -4.27 -1.01
C ALA A 300 -23.96 -5.37 -0.08
N ASP A 301 -24.54 -5.51 1.11
CA ASP A 301 -24.15 -6.52 2.10
C ASP A 301 -24.52 -7.95 1.68
N GLU A 302 -25.64 -8.11 0.96
CA GLU A 302 -26.04 -9.41 0.43
C GLU A 302 -25.18 -9.78 -0.79
N PHE A 303 -24.90 -8.80 -1.66
CA PHE A 303 -24.03 -9.01 -2.82
C PHE A 303 -22.60 -9.38 -2.41
N SER A 304 -22.06 -8.75 -1.37
CA SER A 304 -20.71 -9.05 -0.89
C SER A 304 -20.58 -10.51 -0.42
N ARG A 305 -21.64 -11.10 0.13
CA ARG A 305 -21.67 -12.52 0.51
C ARG A 305 -21.68 -13.48 -0.67
N LEU A 306 -22.14 -13.04 -1.84
CA LEU A 306 -22.08 -13.82 -3.08
C LEU A 306 -20.66 -13.87 -3.67
N MET A 307 -19.73 -13.01 -3.22
CA MET A 307 -18.31 -13.00 -3.61
C MET A 307 -17.54 -14.16 -2.96
N THR A 308 -18.01 -15.39 -3.16
CA THR A 308 -17.33 -16.61 -2.71
C THR A 308 -16.08 -16.87 -3.54
N GLU A 309 -15.16 -17.69 -3.02
CA GLU A 309 -13.97 -18.11 -3.76
C GLU A 309 -14.34 -18.73 -5.13
N GLN A 310 -15.36 -19.58 -5.15
CA GLN A 310 -15.83 -20.20 -6.40
C GLN A 310 -16.38 -19.17 -7.40
N ALA A 311 -17.01 -18.10 -6.92
CA ALA A 311 -17.47 -17.03 -7.79
C ALA A 311 -16.27 -16.23 -8.34
N LEU A 312 -15.30 -15.88 -7.50
CA LEU A 312 -14.09 -15.17 -7.90
C LEU A 312 -13.26 -15.97 -8.93
N ASP A 313 -13.14 -17.29 -8.75
CA ASP A 313 -12.42 -18.18 -9.69
C ASP A 313 -13.05 -18.22 -11.09
N ARG A 314 -14.34 -17.88 -11.21
CA ARG A 314 -15.05 -17.80 -12.50
C ARG A 314 -14.91 -16.44 -13.19
N MET A 315 -14.49 -15.40 -12.46
CA MET A 315 -14.39 -14.02 -12.95
C MET A 315 -13.06 -13.75 -13.68
N GLN A 316 -12.78 -14.56 -14.71
CA GLN A 316 -11.51 -14.53 -15.44
C GLN A 316 -11.33 -13.24 -16.27
N TYR A 317 -12.42 -12.70 -16.83
CA TYR A 317 -12.39 -11.45 -17.59
C TYR A 317 -12.18 -10.24 -16.68
N LEU A 318 -12.84 -10.20 -15.51
CA LEU A 318 -12.56 -9.20 -14.47
C LEU A 318 -11.10 -9.28 -14.02
N HIS A 319 -10.59 -10.48 -13.76
CA HIS A 319 -9.18 -10.66 -13.39
C HIS A 319 -8.25 -10.13 -14.48
N ALA A 320 -8.49 -10.49 -15.75
CA ALA A 320 -7.70 -9.98 -16.88
C ALA A 320 -7.77 -8.45 -17.02
N ALA A 321 -8.94 -7.85 -16.82
CA ALA A 321 -9.11 -6.40 -16.89
C ALA A 321 -8.39 -5.67 -15.73
N LEU A 322 -8.39 -6.25 -14.53
CA LEU A 322 -7.59 -5.76 -13.40
C LEU A 322 -6.09 -5.90 -13.69
N THR A 323 -5.65 -7.03 -14.23
CA THR A 323 -4.24 -7.27 -14.60
C THR A 323 -3.75 -6.31 -15.70
N GLU A 324 -4.58 -6.02 -16.71
CA GLU A 324 -4.24 -5.05 -17.77
C GLU A 324 -4.12 -3.61 -17.22
N THR A 325 -4.73 -3.33 -16.06
CA THR A 325 -4.63 -2.01 -15.42
C THR A 325 -3.32 -1.83 -14.64
N LEU A 326 -2.69 -2.92 -14.19
CA LEU A 326 -1.45 -2.92 -13.41
C LEU A 326 -0.21 -2.71 -14.29
#